data_AF-A0A7C1HYJ5-F1
#
_entry.id   AF-A0A7C1HYJ5-F1
#
_cell.length_a   1.000
_cell.length_b   1.000
_cell.length_c   1.000
_cell.angle_alpha   90.00
_cell.angle_beta   90.00
_cell.angle_gamma   90.00
#
_symmetry.space_group_name_H-M   'P 1'
#
loop_
_entity.id
_entity.type
_entity.pdbx_description
1 polymer ?
#
loop_
_entity_poly.entity_id
_entity_poly.type
_entity_poly.pdbx_seq_one_letter_code
_entity_poly.pdbx_strand_id
1 'polypeptide(L)'
;LFRKYGIADAVEEHVVLRAPTINELVVAMNMGTVDATLITIDTVNLETMEAVRLPLKDNMALIVPIGTTAFTKQPDLARQYVDFVSSDEGKAIFANHGFPTYPDPTYAGIEP
;
A
#
# COMPACT_ATOMS: atom_id res chain seq x y z
N LEU A 1 9.97 1.26 10.77
CA LEU A 1 11.17 0.61 10.22
C LEU A 1 12.49 1.23 10.73
N PHE A 2 12.95 2.38 10.22
CA PHE A 2 14.32 2.86 10.48
C PHE A 2 14.67 3.14 11.95
N ARG A 3 13.73 3.64 12.76
CA ARG A 3 13.92 3.81 14.22
C ARG A 3 14.20 2.48 14.94
N LYS A 4 13.52 1.39 14.53
CA LYS A 4 13.74 0.04 15.09
C LYS A 4 15.18 -0.43 14.88
N TYR A 5 15.79 -0.02 13.77
CA TYR A 5 17.16 -0.37 13.40
C TYR A 5 18.21 0.67 13.86
N GLY A 6 17.80 1.76 14.52
CA GLY A 6 18.74 2.79 14.99
C GLY A 6 19.40 3.62 13.88
N ILE A 7 18.85 3.61 12.67
CA ILE A 7 19.42 4.32 11.49
C ILE A 7 18.57 5.49 11.01
N ALA A 8 17.61 5.95 11.83
CA ALA A 8 16.63 6.96 11.40
C ALA A 8 17.29 8.28 10.98
N ASP A 9 18.21 8.81 11.79
CA ASP A 9 18.87 10.09 11.51
C ASP A 9 19.76 9.99 10.27
N ALA A 10 20.50 8.89 10.12
CA ALA A 10 21.33 8.64 8.94
C ALA A 10 20.49 8.54 7.66
N VAL A 11 19.31 7.92 7.69
CA VAL A 11 18.39 7.91 6.54
C VAL A 11 17.85 9.31 6.28
N GLU A 12 17.46 10.03 7.32
CA GLU A 12 16.88 11.38 7.22
C GLU A 12 17.80 12.37 6.50
N GLU A 13 19.09 12.33 6.79
CA GLU A 13 20.12 13.14 6.12
C GLU A 13 20.19 12.92 4.60
N HIS A 14 19.71 11.77 4.11
CA HIS A 14 19.74 11.38 2.71
C HIS A 14 18.34 11.43 2.05
N VAL A 15 17.30 11.89 2.75
CA VAL A 15 15.97 12.05 2.14
C VAL A 15 15.95 13.27 1.21
N VAL A 16 16.03 13.02 -0.09
CA VAL A 16 16.00 14.07 -1.12
C VAL A 16 14.58 14.40 -1.61
N LEU A 17 13.60 13.54 -1.35
CA LEU A 17 12.21 13.71 -1.78
C LEU A 17 11.22 13.16 -0.76
N ARG A 18 10.17 13.93 -0.49
CA ARG A 18 8.94 13.49 0.17
C ARG A 18 7.77 13.85 -0.70
N ALA A 19 6.98 12.85 -1.08
CA ALA A 19 5.83 13.03 -1.93
C ALA A 19 4.51 12.89 -1.16
N PRO A 20 3.43 13.55 -1.62
CA PRO A 20 2.10 13.35 -1.07
C PRO A 20 1.55 11.94 -1.30
N THR A 21 1.91 11.29 -2.41
CA THR A 21 1.47 9.93 -2.72
C THR A 21 2.63 9.06 -3.21
N ILE A 22 2.40 7.75 -3.25
CA ILE A 22 3.37 6.77 -3.75
C ILE A 22 3.64 6.95 -5.25
N ASN A 23 2.65 7.46 -6.01
CA ASN A 23 2.77 7.61 -7.46
C ASN A 23 3.89 8.56 -7.87
N GLU A 24 4.05 9.70 -7.17
CA GLU A 24 5.15 10.62 -7.48
C GLU A 24 6.52 10.00 -7.15
N LEU A 25 6.61 9.12 -6.14
CA LEU A 25 7.85 8.40 -5.83
C LEU A 25 8.23 7.40 -6.93
N VAL A 26 7.24 6.70 -7.50
CA VAL A 26 7.45 5.78 -8.64
C VAL A 26 7.94 6.56 -9.87
N VAL A 27 7.37 7.73 -10.14
CA VAL A 27 7.83 8.61 -11.23
C VAL A 27 9.29 9.04 -10.99
N ALA A 28 9.63 9.47 -9.77
CA ALA A 28 10.99 9.89 -9.43
C ALA A 28 12.01 8.75 -9.61
N MET A 29 11.68 7.53 -9.18
CA MET A 29 12.51 6.35 -9.42
C MET A 29 12.74 6.10 -10.92
N ASN A 30 11.67 6.09 -11.71
CA ASN A 30 11.75 5.84 -13.15
C ASN A 30 12.51 6.93 -13.91
N MET A 31 12.49 8.18 -13.42
CA MET A 31 13.27 9.28 -13.96
C MET A 31 14.74 9.25 -13.53
N GLY A 32 15.12 8.41 -12.55
CA GLY A 32 16.45 8.38 -11.97
C GLY A 32 16.80 9.61 -11.14
N THR A 33 15.80 10.33 -10.64
CA THR A 33 16.02 11.51 -9.75
C THR A 33 16.18 11.11 -8.28
N VAL A 34 15.91 9.84 -7.96
CA VAL A 34 16.17 9.21 -6.67
C VAL A 34 16.76 7.81 -6.89
N ASP A 35 17.68 7.39 -6.01
CA ASP A 35 18.34 6.08 -6.13
C ASP A 35 17.51 4.93 -5.52
N ALA A 36 16.69 5.23 -4.51
CA ALA A 36 15.85 4.26 -3.81
C ALA A 36 14.60 4.93 -3.24
N THR A 37 13.52 4.15 -3.11
CA THR A 37 12.26 4.58 -2.52
C THR A 37 11.63 3.48 -1.68
N LEU A 38 10.73 3.86 -0.79
CA LEU A 38 9.86 2.95 -0.06
C LEU A 38 8.44 3.05 -0.64
N ILE A 39 7.98 1.98 -1.28
CA ILE A 39 6.68 1.90 -1.95
C ILE A 39 5.95 0.61 -1.58
N THR A 40 4.67 0.54 -1.90
CA THR A 40 3.86 -0.67 -1.73
C THR A 40 4.05 -1.62 -2.91
N ILE A 41 3.78 -2.90 -2.70
CA ILE A 41 4.06 -3.96 -3.66
C ILE A 41 3.27 -3.82 -4.98
N ASP A 42 2.07 -3.27 -4.90
CA ASP A 42 1.17 -3.04 -6.03
C ASP A 42 1.68 -1.99 -7.02
N THR A 43 2.64 -1.15 -6.62
CA THR A 43 3.21 -0.10 -7.47
C THR A 43 4.59 -0.47 -8.04
N VAL A 44 5.11 -1.66 -7.72
CA VAL A 44 6.42 -2.12 -8.22
C VAL A 44 6.30 -2.56 -9.67
N ASN A 45 7.13 -2.00 -10.55
CA ASN A 45 7.29 -2.46 -11.93
C ASN A 45 8.68 -3.07 -12.14
N LEU A 46 8.78 -4.41 -12.11
CA LEU A 46 10.05 -5.11 -12.26
C LEU A 46 10.71 -4.96 -13.64
N GLU A 47 10.02 -4.41 -14.64
CA GLU A 47 10.63 -4.07 -15.93
C GLU A 47 11.45 -2.78 -15.87
N THR A 48 11.15 -1.88 -14.92
CA THR A 48 11.76 -0.55 -14.81
C THR A 48 12.51 -0.31 -13.52
N MET A 49 12.36 -1.16 -12.51
CA MET A 49 13.05 -1.03 -11.22
C MET A 49 13.39 -2.38 -10.59
N GLU A 50 14.44 -2.39 -9.78
CA GLU A 50 14.75 -3.49 -8.87
C GLU A 50 13.99 -3.31 -7.55
N ALA A 51 13.55 -4.41 -6.93
CA ALA A 51 12.78 -4.37 -5.69
C ALA A 51 13.36 -5.29 -4.62
N VAL A 52 13.61 -4.74 -3.44
CA VAL A 52 13.97 -5.50 -2.24
C VAL A 52 12.75 -5.57 -1.32
N ARG A 53 12.20 -6.77 -1.16
CA ARG A 53 11.04 -6.99 -0.27
C ARG A 53 11.46 -6.92 1.19
N LEU A 54 10.77 -6.11 1.98
CA LEU A 54 10.92 -6.10 3.42
C LEU A 54 10.31 -7.37 4.04
N PRO A 55 11.02 -8.05 4.96
CA PRO A 55 10.48 -9.22 5.65
C PRO A 55 9.27 -8.82 6.51
N LEU A 56 8.26 -9.69 6.64
CA LEU A 56 7.00 -9.38 7.34
C LEU A 56 7.19 -8.80 8.75
N LYS A 57 8.19 -9.26 9.50
CA LYS A 57 8.54 -8.76 10.84
C LYS A 57 8.96 -7.28 10.89
N ASP A 58 9.34 -6.72 9.75
CA ASP A 58 9.81 -5.34 9.56
C ASP A 58 8.91 -4.56 8.60
N ASN A 59 8.04 -5.25 7.89
CA ASN A 59 7.10 -4.69 6.93
C ASN A 59 5.85 -4.19 7.67
N MET A 60 5.19 -3.20 7.08
CA MET A 60 3.90 -2.71 7.52
C MET A 60 2.86 -3.20 6.50
N ALA A 61 2.10 -4.24 6.85
CA ALA A 61 0.95 -4.61 6.04
C ALA A 61 -0.13 -3.54 6.22
N LEU A 62 -0.58 -2.96 5.12
CA LEU A 62 -1.62 -1.94 5.10
C LEU A 62 -2.96 -2.62 4.87
N ILE A 63 -3.86 -2.53 5.85
CA ILE A 63 -5.27 -2.88 5.64
C ILE A 63 -5.96 -1.65 5.07
N VAL A 64 -6.58 -1.79 3.89
CA VAL A 64 -7.31 -0.71 3.22
C VAL A 64 -8.81 -0.90 3.48
N PRO A 65 -9.41 -0.13 4.42
CA PRO A 65 -10.83 -0.26 4.70
C PRO A 65 -11.66 0.45 3.62
N ILE A 66 -12.87 -0.04 3.41
CA ILE A 66 -13.93 0.66 2.70
C ILE A 66 -15.09 0.93 3.65
N GLY A 67 -15.72 2.10 3.53
CA GLY A 67 -16.86 2.48 4.36
C GLY A 67 -17.74 3.51 3.67
N THR A 68 -18.92 3.75 4.25
CA THR A 68 -19.83 4.80 3.80
C THR A 68 -19.48 6.14 4.46
N THR A 69 -19.75 7.25 3.77
CA THR A 69 -19.63 8.58 4.35
C THR A 69 -20.92 8.99 5.04
N ALA A 70 -20.82 9.61 6.22
CA ALA A 70 -21.98 10.00 7.02
C ALA A 70 -22.90 11.04 6.34
N PHE A 71 -22.39 11.77 5.36
CA PHE A 71 -23.10 12.82 4.62
C PHE A 71 -23.60 12.36 3.24
N THR A 72 -23.57 11.06 2.95
CA THR A 72 -24.10 10.55 1.68
C THR A 72 -25.57 10.90 1.50
N LYS A 73 -25.94 11.35 0.30
CA LYS A 73 -27.33 11.57 -0.10
C LYS A 73 -27.99 10.30 -0.66
N GLN A 74 -27.24 9.20 -0.75
CA GLN A 74 -27.66 7.93 -1.33
C GLN A 74 -27.21 6.76 -0.43
N PRO A 75 -27.77 6.61 0.79
CA PRO A 75 -27.30 5.65 1.77
C PRO A 75 -27.43 4.19 1.31
N ASP A 76 -28.52 3.85 0.62
CA ASP A 76 -28.75 2.47 0.17
C ASP A 76 -27.79 2.06 -0.95
N LEU A 77 -27.54 2.95 -1.92
CA LEU A 77 -26.57 2.69 -2.99
C LEU A 77 -25.14 2.63 -2.44
N ALA A 78 -24.80 3.52 -1.51
CA ALA A 78 -23.48 3.49 -0.86
C ALA A 78 -23.28 2.16 -0.10
N ARG A 79 -24.30 1.69 0.62
CA ARG A 79 -24.25 0.37 1.29
C ARG A 79 -24.08 -0.77 0.30
N GLN A 80 -24.89 -0.80 -0.77
CA GLN A 80 -24.78 -1.83 -1.81
C GLN A 80 -23.37 -1.88 -2.43
N TYR A 81 -22.74 -0.74 -2.64
CA TYR A 81 -21.37 -0.68 -3.16
C TYR A 81 -20.34 -1.21 -2.16
N VAL A 82 -20.44 -0.81 -0.89
CA VAL A 82 -19.57 -1.34 0.19
C VAL A 82 -19.73 -2.86 0.32
N ASP A 83 -20.97 -3.36 0.29
CA ASP A 83 -21.28 -4.79 0.35
C ASP A 83 -20.67 -5.54 -0.85
N PHE A 84 -20.78 -4.98 -2.06
CA PHE A 84 -20.18 -5.55 -3.27
C PHE A 84 -18.65 -5.61 -3.17
N VAL A 85 -18.00 -4.50 -2.84
CA VAL A 85 -16.52 -4.45 -2.72
C VAL A 85 -16.01 -5.41 -1.65
N SER A 86 -16.77 -5.59 -0.57
CA SER A 86 -16.42 -6.48 0.55
C SER A 86 -16.78 -7.96 0.32
N SER A 87 -17.51 -8.27 -0.75
CA SER A 87 -17.88 -9.64 -1.13
C SER A 87 -16.70 -10.43 -1.70
N ASP A 88 -16.86 -11.74 -1.84
CA ASP A 88 -15.84 -12.59 -2.48
C ASP A 88 -15.58 -12.18 -3.93
N GLU A 89 -16.63 -11.76 -4.66
CA GLU A 89 -16.53 -11.27 -6.04
C GLU A 89 -15.73 -9.95 -6.09
N GLY A 90 -16.06 -8.99 -5.22
CA GLY A 90 -15.35 -7.72 -5.14
C GLY A 90 -13.87 -7.91 -4.80
N LYS A 91 -13.57 -8.74 -3.81
CA LYS A 91 -12.19 -9.07 -3.41
C LYS A 91 -11.42 -9.78 -4.52
N ALA A 92 -12.06 -10.64 -5.31
CA ALA A 92 -11.41 -11.34 -6.42
C ALA A 92 -10.89 -10.37 -7.51
N ILE A 93 -11.58 -9.23 -7.71
CA ILE A 93 -11.11 -8.18 -8.64
C ILE A 93 -9.77 -7.60 -8.14
N PHE A 94 -9.66 -7.28 -6.85
CA PHE A 94 -8.40 -6.79 -6.26
C PHE A 94 -7.28 -7.83 -6.35
N ALA A 95 -7.61 -9.11 -6.08
CA ALA A 95 -6.65 -10.21 -6.22
C ALA A 95 -6.08 -10.33 -7.64
N ASN A 96 -6.92 -10.17 -8.67
CA ASN A 96 -6.48 -10.18 -10.07
C ASN A 96 -5.53 -9.01 -10.42
N HIS A 97 -5.59 -7.92 -9.65
CA HIS A 97 -4.67 -6.78 -9.77
C HIS A 97 -3.46 -6.86 -8.81
N GLY A 98 -3.24 -8.00 -8.16
CA GLY A 98 -2.05 -8.25 -7.34
C GLY A 98 -2.19 -7.84 -5.87
N PHE A 99 -3.40 -7.50 -5.41
CA PHE A 99 -3.65 -7.19 -4.00
C PHE A 99 -4.03 -8.45 -3.22
N PRO A 100 -3.38 -8.74 -2.07
CA PRO A 100 -3.85 -9.77 -1.15
C PRO A 100 -5.28 -9.47 -0.67
N THR A 101 -6.11 -10.50 -0.52
CA THR A 101 -7.45 -10.35 0.05
C THR A 101 -7.38 -10.21 1.57
N TYR A 102 -8.42 -9.68 2.20
CA TYR A 102 -8.54 -9.67 3.67
C TYR A 102 -9.71 -10.56 4.12
N PRO A 103 -9.51 -11.48 5.09
CA PRO A 103 -8.21 -11.86 5.67
C PRO A 103 -7.37 -12.72 4.72
N ASP A 104 -6.04 -12.57 4.76
CA ASP A 104 -5.08 -13.46 4.08
C ASP A 104 -4.19 -14.15 5.13
N PRO A 105 -4.07 -15.49 5.11
CA PRO A 105 -3.28 -16.26 6.08
C PRO A 105 -1.82 -15.83 6.21
N THR A 106 -1.21 -15.29 5.14
CA THR A 106 0.15 -14.75 5.13
C THR A 106 0.32 -13.62 6.15
N TYR A 107 -0.76 -12.89 6.41
CA TYR A 107 -0.82 -11.73 7.30
C TYR A 107 -1.62 -12.02 8.58
N ALA A 108 -1.70 -13.29 8.99
CA ALA A 108 -2.39 -13.69 10.21
C ALA A 108 -1.88 -12.90 11.43
N GLY A 109 -2.81 -12.37 12.23
CA GLY A 109 -2.50 -11.54 13.41
C GLY A 109 -2.36 -10.05 13.13
N ILE A 110 -2.56 -9.60 11.88
CA ILE A 110 -2.69 -8.18 11.53
C ILE A 110 -4.18 -7.81 11.55
N GLU A 111 -4.54 -6.89 12.46
CA GLU A 111 -5.91 -6.41 12.65
C GLU A 111 -6.06 -4.95 12.16
N PRO A 112 -7.26 -4.53 11.70
CA PRO A 112 -7.53 -3.18 11.21
C PRO A 112 -7.39 -2.09 12.28
#